data_AF-A0A2M7AZY2-F1
#
_entry.id   AF-A0A2M7AZY2-F1
#
_cell.length_a   1.000
_cell.length_b   1.000
_cell.length_c   1.000
_cell.angle_alpha   90.00
_cell.angle_beta   90.00
_cell.angle_gamma   90.00
#
_symmetry.space_group_name_H-M   'P 1'
#
loop_
_entity.id
_entity.type
_entity.pdbx_description
1 polymer ?
#
loop_
_entity_poly.entity_id
_entity_poly.type
_entity_poly.pdbx_seq_one_letter_code
_entity_poly.pdbx_strand_id
1 'polypeptide(L)' 'MKYPLTVEIITPEKVAYKGTAEYLSLPAYNGSLGVLPGHIDYLTMLNPGEIRIKKDDDWQLFAVS' A
#
# COMPACT_ATOMS: atom_id res chain seq x y z
N MET A 1 -20.21 4.74 -6.55
CA MET A 1 -19.01 5.51 -6.95
C MET A 1 -17.79 4.78 -6.40
N LYS A 2 -16.92 4.26 -7.27
CA LYS A 2 -15.71 3.50 -6.86
C LYS A 2 -14.55 4.51 -6.85
N TYR A 3 -14.25 5.11 -5.69
CA TYR A 3 -13.11 6.01 -5.57
C TYR A 3 -11.85 5.15 -5.34
N PRO A 4 -10.86 5.14 -6.24
CA PRO A 4 -9.67 4.33 -6.05
C PRO A 4 -8.87 4.82 -4.82
N LEU A 5 -8.07 3.94 -4.22
CA LEU A 5 -7.17 4.32 -3.14
C LEU A 5 -6.06 5.20 -3.69
N THR A 6 -5.87 6.38 -3.12
CA THR A 6 -4.64 7.15 -3.36
C THR A 6 -3.54 6.59 -2.48
N VAL A 7 -2.43 6.17 -3.08
CA VAL A 7 -1.31 5.54 -2.38
C VAL A 7 -0.03 6.32 -2.65
N GLU A 8 0.69 6.64 -1.58
CA GLU A 8 2.01 7.26 -1.63
C GLU A 8 2.99 6.44 -0.76
N ILE A 9 4.10 5.99 -1.33
CA ILE A 9 5.20 5.36 -0.60
C ILE A 9 6.37 6.33 -0.64
N ILE A 10 6.78 6.78 0.55
CA ILE A 10 7.81 7.81 0.72
C ILE A 10 9.00 7.16 1.43
N THR A 11 10.21 7.37 0.90
CA THR A 11 11.47 7.02 1.56
C THR A 11 12.24 8.32 1.90
N PRO A 12 13.31 8.25 2.71
CA PRO A 12 14.12 9.43 3.03
C PRO A 12 14.67 10.17 1.80
N GLU A 13 14.98 9.44 0.72
CA GLU A 13 15.61 9.99 -0.48
C GLU A 13 14.59 10.52 -1.49
N LYS A 14 13.45 9.84 -1.66
CA LYS A 14 12.44 10.18 -2.67
C LYS A 14 11.09 9.54 -2.41
N VAL A 15 10.09 10.01 -3.16
CA VAL A 15 8.82 9.31 -3.32
C VAL A 15 9.05 8.08 -4.20
N ALA A 16 8.93 6.88 -3.63
CA ALA A 16 9.10 5.62 -4.35
C ALA A 16 7.86 5.25 -5.17
N TYR A 17 6.68 5.68 -4.73
CA TYR A 17 5.42 5.49 -5.45
C TYR A 17 4.43 6.61 -5.15
N LYS A 18 3.70 7.07 -6.17
CA LYS A 18 2.55 7.97 -6.03
C LYS A 18 1.54 7.66 -7.12
N GLY A 19 0.33 7.28 -6.75
CA GLY A 19 -0.68 6.88 -7.72
C GLY A 19 -1.96 6.36 -7.09
N THR A 20 -2.78 5.72 -7.92
CA THR A 20 -4.03 5.09 -7.52
C THR A 20 -3.89 3.57 -7.49
N ALA A 21 -4.60 2.91 -6.56
CA ALA A 21 -4.65 1.46 -6.44
C ALA A 21 -6.08 0.96 -6.23
N GLU A 22 -6.35 -0.25 -6.72
CA GLU A 22 -7.61 -0.97 -6.46
C GLU A 22 -7.52 -1.83 -5.21
N TYR A 23 -6.30 -2.24 -4.85
CA TYR A 23 -6.00 -2.99 -3.63
C TYR A 23 -4.54 -2.79 -3.22
N LEU A 24 -4.30 -2.82 -1.92
CA LEU A 24 -2.98 -2.73 -1.31
C LEU A 24 -2.81 -3.87 -0.29
N SER A 25 -1.69 -4.58 -0.34
CA SER A 25 -1.29 -5.53 0.71
C SER A 25 0.04 -5.11 1.31
N LEU A 26 0.14 -5.13 2.64
CA LEU A 26 1.30 -4.65 3.37
C LEU A 26 1.55 -5.47 4.66
N PRO A 27 2.82 -5.60 5.09
CA PRO A 27 3.19 -6.29 6.32
C PRO A 27 3.01 -5.34 7.52
N ALA A 28 1.80 -5.25 8.06
CA ALA A 28 1.54 -4.45 9.27
C ALA A 28 2.18 -5.10 10.51
N TYR A 29 2.31 -4.33 11.58
CA TYR A 29 2.92 -4.78 12.84
C TYR A 29 2.25 -6.05 13.40
N ASN A 30 0.92 -6.11 13.40
CA ASN A 30 0.13 -7.24 13.92
C ASN A 30 -0.12 -8.35 12.88
N GLY A 31 0.53 -8.32 11.72
CA GLY A 31 0.35 -9.30 10.65
C GLY A 31 0.11 -8.66 9.28
N SER A 32 -0.30 -9.46 8.29
CA SER A 32 -0.59 -8.94 6.95
C SER A 32 -1.90 -8.15 6.93
N LEU A 33 -1.89 -6.96 6.31
CA LEU A 33 -3.06 -6.12 6.11
C LEU A 33 -3.38 -6.00 4.62
N GLY A 34 -4.66 -6.11 4.28
CA GLY A 34 -5.21 -5.81 2.96
C GLY A 34 -6.13 -4.60 3.02
N VAL A 35 -5.99 -3.66 2.10
CA VAL A 35 -6.76 -2.41 2.05
C VAL A 35 -7.51 -2.31 0.72
N LEU A 36 -8.80 -2.00 0.79
CA LEU A 36 -9.70 -1.76 -0.34
C LEU A 36 -10.27 -0.33 -0.29
N PRO A 37 -10.78 0.20 -1.41
CA PRO A 37 -11.54 1.45 -1.45
C PRO A 37 -12.61 1.53 -0.35
N GLY A 38 -12.62 2.64 0.41
CA GLY A 38 -13.57 2.87 1.50
C GLY A 38 -13.17 2.28 2.85
N HIS A 39 -11.94 1.79 3.00
CA HIS A 39 -11.39 1.39 4.29
C HIS A 39 -11.37 2.57 5.28
N ILE A 40 -11.58 2.25 6.56
CA ILE A 40 -11.53 3.23 7.66
C ILE A 40 -10.11 3.77 7.86
N ASP A 41 -9.99 4.91 8.55
CA ASP A 41 -8.68 5.43 8.95
C ASP A 41 -7.98 4.45 9.89
N TYR A 42 -6.73 4.13 9.57
CA TYR A 42 -5.95 3.15 10.31
C TYR A 42 -4.47 3.53 10.30
N LEU A 43 -3.87 3.59 11.50
CA LEU A 43 -2.45 3.88 11.69
C LEU A 43 -1.75 2.66 12.29
N THR A 44 -0.69 2.19 11.64
CA THR A 44 0.13 1.06 12.11
C THR A 44 1.58 1.25 11.71
N MET A 45 2.49 0.61 12.44
CA MET A 45 3.86 0.39 11.97
C MET A 45 3.87 -0.71 10.91
N LEU A 46 4.89 -0.70 10.05
CA LEU A 46 5.19 -1.74 9.08
C LEU A 46 6.34 -2.61 9.58
N ASN A 47 6.24 -3.92 9.38
CA ASN A 47 7.35 -4.84 9.52
C ASN A 47 8.16 -4.90 8.22
N PRO A 48 9.44 -5.34 8.25
CA PRO A 48 10.17 -5.64 7.02
C PRO A 48 9.45 -6.71 6.19
N GLY A 49 9.43 -6.51 4.88
CA GLY A 49 8.72 -7.41 3.97
C GLY A 49 8.41 -6.77 2.63
N GLU A 50 7.24 -7.08 2.08
CA GLU A 50 6.84 -6.67 0.74
C GLU A 50 5.48 -5.98 0.76
N ILE A 51 5.42 -4.79 0.18
CA ILE A 51 4.18 -4.11 -0.15
C ILE A 51 3.79 -4.47 -1.59
N ARG A 52 2.53 -4.86 -1.79
CA ARG A 52 1.97 -5.19 -3.10
C ARG A 52 0.84 -4.25 -3.44
N ILE A 53 0.95 -3.57 -4.57
CA ILE A 53 -0.06 -2.64 -5.09
C ILE A 53 -0.70 -3.27 -6.31
N LYS A 54 -2.03 -3.44 -6.29
CA LYS A 54 -2.82 -3.82 -7.46
C LYS A 54 -3.32 -2.56 -8.15
N LYS A 55 -2.90 -2.38 -9.39
CA LYS A 55 -3.39 -1.30 -10.25
C LYS A 55 -3.68 -1.88 -11.62
N ASP A 56 -4.92 -1.75 -12.06
CA ASP A 56 -5.39 -2.34 -13.32
C ASP A 56 -5.09 -3.85 -13.32
N ASP A 57 -4.52 -4.40 -14.41
CA ASP A 57 -4.18 -5.82 -14.48
C ASP A 57 -2.82 -6.20 -13.89
N ASP A 58 -2.07 -5.22 -13.36
CA ASP A 58 -0.70 -5.43 -12.89
C ASP A 58 -0.54 -5.37 -11.36
N TRP A 59 0.49 -6.08 -10.90
CA TRP A 59 0.98 -6.01 -9.52
C TRP A 59 2.34 -5.33 -9.49
N GLN A 60 2.47 -4.32 -8.64
CA GLN A 60 3.73 -3.67 -8.35
C GLN A 60 4.19 -4.04 -6.95
N LEU A 61 5.42 -4.52 -6.82
CA LEU A 61 5.98 -5.05 -5.59
C LEU A 61 7.13 -4.17 -5.10
N PHE A 62 7.12 -3.84 -3.82
CA PHE A 62 8.12 -3.00 -3.17
C PHE A 62 8.64 -3.72 -1.93
N ALA A 63 9.94 -4.00 -1.88
CA ALA A 63 10.60 -4.44 -0.67
C ALA A 63 10.75 -3.25 0.30
N VAL A 64 10.38 -3.45 1.56
CA VAL A 64 10.46 -2.44 2.63
C VAL A 64 11.12 -3.04 3.87
N SER A 65 11.86 -2.21 4.60
CA SER A 65 12.58 -2.58 5.83
C SER A 65 12.62 -1.42 6.80
#